data_AF-A0A7S0H5F4-F1
#
_entry.id   AF-A0A7S0H5F4-F1
#
_cell.length_a   1.000
_cell.length_b   1.000
_cell.length_c   1.000
_cell.angle_alpha   90.00
_cell.angle_beta   90.00
_cell.angle_gamma   90.00
#
_symmetry.space_group_name_H-M   'P 1'
#
loop_
_entity.id
_entity.type
_entity.pdbx_description
1 polymer ?
#
loop_
_entity_poly.entity_id
_entity_poly.type
_entity_poly.pdbx_seq_one_letter_code
_entity_poly.pdbx_strand_id
1 'polypeptide(L)'
;MKRLLRPSLSRAISKRPIRRLHATGSDLNKQQMAAAADSEPVQVVLNTTSTSSKPRVVPDFIINHVAPTHSGSAWLQSKRLSEKDAYGEESLEGGYKQFREDIRGIVPDSRVFTDPVRTLAYGTDASFYRLVPKIVVKVHDEAEMIKLVQYAAKNKTPVTFRAGGTSLSGQAITDSILLKLGHTWRYRKIWEEGKYITVEPG
;
A
#
# COMPACT_ATOMS: atom_id res chain seq x y z
N MET A 1 -21.05 34.45 -35.21
CA MET A 1 -21.84 33.27 -35.64
C MET A 1 -21.11 32.55 -36.78
N LYS A 2 -20.50 31.39 -36.52
CA LYS A 2 -20.25 30.29 -37.47
C LYS A 2 -19.71 29.11 -36.66
N ARG A 3 -20.53 28.07 -36.58
CA ARG A 3 -20.42 26.88 -35.72
C ARG A 3 -19.61 25.83 -36.48
N LEU A 4 -18.41 25.49 -36.02
CA LEU A 4 -17.60 24.42 -36.58
C LEU A 4 -18.11 23.07 -36.06
N LEU A 5 -18.81 22.34 -36.93
CA LEU A 5 -19.28 20.97 -36.72
C LEU A 5 -18.10 20.00 -36.69
N ARG A 6 -18.02 19.16 -35.65
CA ARG A 6 -17.10 18.01 -35.59
C ARG A 6 -17.71 16.81 -36.33
N PRO A 7 -16.96 16.00 -37.10
CA PRO A 7 -17.48 14.79 -37.71
C PRO A 7 -17.69 13.66 -36.68
N SER A 8 -18.83 12.97 -36.74
CA SER A 8 -19.12 11.76 -35.96
C SER A 8 -18.42 10.54 -36.55
N LEU A 9 -17.57 9.87 -35.78
CA LEU A 9 -17.03 8.55 -36.14
C LEU A 9 -17.86 7.45 -35.47
N SER A 10 -18.82 6.92 -36.23
CA SER A 10 -19.52 5.66 -35.93
C SER A 10 -18.56 4.50 -36.14
N ARG A 11 -18.11 3.84 -35.06
CA ARG A 11 -17.32 2.60 -35.16
C ARG A 11 -18.26 1.40 -35.04
N ALA A 12 -18.25 0.56 -36.08
CA ALA A 12 -19.05 -0.64 -36.22
C ALA A 12 -18.79 -1.64 -35.08
N ILE A 13 -19.87 -2.06 -34.41
CA ILE A 13 -19.86 -3.12 -33.39
C ILE A 13 -19.95 -4.47 -34.12
N SER A 14 -18.90 -5.26 -34.03
CA SER A 14 -18.85 -6.66 -34.49
C SER A 14 -19.76 -7.53 -33.61
N LYS A 15 -20.89 -7.99 -34.15
CA LYS A 15 -21.79 -8.96 -33.49
C LYS A 15 -21.14 -10.35 -33.46
N ARG A 16 -20.59 -10.76 -32.31
CA ARG A 16 -20.31 -12.18 -32.02
C ARG A 16 -21.35 -12.70 -31.01
N PRO A 17 -21.92 -13.90 -31.19
CA PRO A 17 -22.95 -14.42 -30.29
C PRO A 17 -22.35 -14.79 -28.93
N ILE A 18 -22.95 -14.27 -27.86
CA ILE A 18 -22.63 -14.60 -26.46
C ILE A 18 -23.34 -15.92 -26.13
N ARG A 19 -22.57 -16.99 -25.86
CA ARG A 19 -23.11 -18.24 -25.29
C ARG A 19 -23.49 -17.98 -23.83
N ARG A 20 -24.78 -18.14 -23.53
CA ARG A 20 -25.36 -17.99 -22.18
C ARG A 20 -25.25 -19.34 -21.46
N LEU A 21 -24.31 -19.49 -20.53
CA LEU A 21 -24.25 -20.64 -19.63
C LEU A 21 -25.04 -20.31 -18.37
N HIS A 22 -26.23 -20.89 -18.25
CA HIS A 22 -26.94 -20.99 -16.97
C HIS A 22 -26.37 -22.20 -16.23
N ALA A 23 -25.60 -21.97 -15.16
CA ALA A 23 -25.25 -23.00 -14.18
C ALA A 23 -25.84 -22.57 -12.84
N THR A 24 -26.90 -23.26 -12.43
CA THR A 24 -27.52 -23.16 -11.11
C THR A 24 -26.61 -23.84 -10.08
N GLY A 25 -26.17 -23.07 -9.08
CA GLY A 25 -25.21 -23.50 -8.05
C GLY A 25 -25.77 -24.41 -6.97
N SER A 26 -26.29 -25.58 -7.33
CA SER A 26 -26.77 -26.58 -6.35
C SER A 26 -26.21 -28.00 -6.51
N ASP A 27 -25.45 -28.31 -7.58
CA ASP A 27 -24.99 -29.69 -7.84
C ASP A 27 -23.47 -29.90 -7.87
N LEU A 28 -22.67 -28.85 -7.65
CA LEU A 28 -21.21 -28.99 -7.62
C LEU A 28 -20.64 -29.52 -6.28
N ASN A 29 -21.48 -29.76 -5.27
CA ASN A 29 -21.02 -30.17 -3.94
C ASN A 29 -21.42 -31.60 -3.53
N LYS A 30 -22.00 -32.40 -4.43
CA LYS A 30 -22.37 -33.81 -4.14
C LYS A 30 -21.44 -34.86 -4.76
N GLN A 31 -20.60 -34.51 -5.72
CA GLN A 31 -19.62 -35.44 -6.28
C GLN A 31 -18.26 -35.44 -5.57
N GLN A 32 -18.00 -34.47 -4.69
CA GLN A 32 -16.74 -34.41 -3.91
C GLN A 32 -16.86 -35.03 -2.51
N MET A 33 -18.07 -35.37 -2.06
CA MET A 33 -18.30 -36.03 -0.76
C MET A 33 -18.44 -37.56 -0.84
N ALA A 34 -18.52 -38.15 -2.05
CA ALA A 34 -18.67 -39.60 -2.23
C ALA A 34 -17.34 -40.37 -2.42
N ALA A 35 -16.20 -39.67 -2.47
CA ALA A 35 -14.88 -40.30 -2.66
C ALA A 35 -14.02 -40.36 -1.39
N ALA A 36 -14.58 -40.03 -0.22
CA ALA A 36 -13.90 -40.04 1.08
C ALA A 36 -14.32 -41.24 1.96
N ALA A 37 -14.68 -42.37 1.34
CA ALA A 37 -15.19 -43.55 2.05
C ALA A 37 -14.41 -44.86 1.80
N ASP A 38 -13.28 -44.83 1.09
CA ASP A 38 -12.45 -46.02 0.83
C ASP A 38 -10.94 -45.71 0.95
N SER A 39 -10.50 -45.21 2.10
CA SER A 39 -9.07 -45.15 2.41
C SER A 39 -8.77 -45.81 3.76
N GLU A 40 -8.01 -46.89 3.70
CA GLU A 40 -7.48 -47.73 4.79
C GLU A 40 -6.99 -46.93 6.02
N PRO A 41 -7.18 -47.45 7.25
CA PRO A 41 -6.87 -46.73 8.47
C PRO A 41 -5.36 -46.48 8.63
N VAL A 42 -4.98 -45.21 8.76
CA VAL A 42 -3.59 -44.80 9.03
C VAL A 42 -3.20 -45.22 10.46
N GLN A 43 -2.24 -46.14 10.55
CA GLN A 43 -1.63 -46.58 11.81
C GLN A 43 -0.83 -45.44 12.45
N VAL A 44 -1.26 -44.98 13.63
CA VAL A 44 -0.50 -44.03 14.46
C VAL A 44 0.50 -44.83 15.30
N VAL A 45 1.77 -44.82 14.90
CA VAL A 45 2.87 -45.44 15.66
C VAL A 45 3.37 -44.45 16.70
N LEU A 46 3.08 -44.72 17.98
CA LEU A 46 3.68 -44.03 19.12
C LEU A 46 5.07 -44.63 19.41
N ASN A 47 6.13 -43.96 18.96
CA ASN A 47 7.49 -44.34 19.36
C ASN A 47 7.84 -43.72 20.71
N THR A 48 7.90 -44.56 21.73
CA THR A 48 8.46 -44.22 23.05
C THR A 48 9.94 -44.62 23.13
N THR A 49 10.72 -43.69 23.69
CA THR A 49 12.03 -43.85 24.38
C THR A 49 13.32 -44.01 23.56
N SER A 50 14.21 -43.01 23.64
CA SER A 50 15.52 -43.19 24.30
C SER A 50 16.11 -41.83 24.72
N THR A 51 16.51 -41.73 25.98
CA THR A 51 17.28 -40.61 26.54
C THR A 51 18.69 -40.65 25.95
N SER A 52 19.02 -39.68 25.10
CA SER A 52 20.39 -39.46 24.61
C SER A 52 20.94 -38.17 25.23
N SER A 53 21.98 -38.32 26.06
CA SER A 53 22.65 -37.30 26.85
C SER A 53 23.63 -36.41 26.05
N LYS A 54 23.38 -36.20 24.74
CA LYS A 54 24.18 -35.28 23.92
C LYS A 54 23.47 -33.93 23.79
N PRO A 55 24.10 -32.80 24.14
CA PRO A 55 23.52 -31.49 23.87
C PRO A 55 23.32 -31.35 22.36
N ARG A 56 22.07 -31.10 21.96
CA ARG A 56 21.70 -30.86 20.57
C ARG A 56 22.26 -29.49 20.17
N VAL A 57 23.17 -29.45 19.22
CA VAL A 57 23.65 -28.20 18.62
C VAL A 57 22.50 -27.61 17.81
N VAL A 58 21.92 -26.53 18.33
CA VAL A 58 21.00 -25.66 17.60
C VAL A 58 21.82 -24.70 16.73
N PRO A 59 21.53 -24.57 15.43
CA PRO A 59 22.19 -23.57 14.59
C PRO A 59 21.84 -22.14 15.07
N ASP A 60 22.82 -21.24 15.02
CA ASP A 60 22.88 -19.88 15.62
C ASP A 60 21.76 -18.89 15.23
N PHE A 61 20.73 -19.31 14.49
CA PHE A 61 19.68 -18.41 14.00
C PHE A 61 18.55 -18.16 15.00
N ILE A 62 18.46 -18.93 16.09
CA ILE A 62 17.43 -18.74 17.12
C ILE A 62 18.14 -18.67 18.48
N ILE A 63 18.06 -17.51 19.14
CA ILE A 63 18.66 -17.14 20.44
C ILE A 63 20.09 -16.57 20.36
N ASN A 64 20.23 -15.37 19.79
CA ASN A 64 21.29 -14.43 20.18
C ASN A 64 20.77 -12.98 20.18
N HIS A 65 19.68 -12.76 20.92
CA HIS A 65 19.27 -11.42 21.40
C HIS A 65 19.69 -11.25 22.86
N VAL A 66 20.90 -11.68 23.22
CA VAL A 66 21.54 -11.19 24.45
C VAL A 66 22.35 -9.97 24.04
N ALA A 67 21.97 -8.82 24.58
CA ALA A 67 22.71 -7.57 24.38
C ALA A 67 24.20 -7.80 24.73
N PRO A 68 25.15 -7.30 23.92
CA PRO A 68 26.57 -7.46 24.22
C PRO A 68 26.90 -6.79 25.56
N THR A 69 27.74 -7.44 26.37
CA THR A 69 28.11 -7.02 27.74
C THR A 69 29.11 -5.85 27.79
N HIS A 70 29.27 -5.09 26.71
CA HIS A 70 30.03 -3.84 26.72
C HIS A 70 29.10 -2.66 26.95
N SER A 71 29.52 -1.72 27.81
CA SER A 71 28.86 -0.44 28.13
C SER A 71 27.77 -0.06 27.12
N GLY A 72 26.51 -0.23 27.53
CA GLY A 72 25.35 -0.13 26.64
C GLY A 72 25.25 1.15 25.82
N SER A 73 25.99 2.20 26.18
CA SER A 73 26.10 3.44 25.42
C SER A 73 26.63 3.26 23.99
N ALA A 74 27.65 2.45 23.75
CA ALA A 74 28.31 2.36 22.43
C ALA A 74 27.47 1.60 21.39
N TRP A 75 26.86 0.47 21.79
CA TRP A 75 25.94 -0.28 20.93
C TRP A 75 24.61 0.46 20.73
N LEU A 76 24.07 1.12 21.77
CA LEU A 76 22.88 1.97 21.61
C LEU A 76 23.16 3.18 20.70
N GLN A 77 24.37 3.76 20.77
CA GLN A 77 24.79 4.84 19.88
C GLN A 77 24.95 4.34 18.44
N SER A 78 25.59 3.19 18.20
CA SER A 78 25.73 2.64 16.86
C SER A 78 24.37 2.28 16.25
N LYS A 79 23.45 1.69 17.03
CA LYS A 79 22.08 1.41 16.59
C LYS A 79 21.30 2.69 16.28
N ARG A 80 21.43 3.71 17.14
CA ARG A 80 20.77 5.02 16.95
C ARG A 80 21.30 5.76 15.73
N LEU A 81 22.58 5.60 15.41
CA LEU A 81 23.19 6.16 14.19
C LEU A 81 22.69 5.39 12.95
N SER A 82 22.66 4.05 12.98
CA SER A 82 22.13 3.27 11.84
C SER A 82 20.63 3.46 11.61
N GLU A 83 19.84 3.66 12.66
CA GLU A 83 18.40 3.96 12.54
C GLU A 83 18.15 5.36 12.00
N LYS A 84 19.06 6.31 12.25
CA LYS A 84 19.00 7.65 11.66
C LYS A 84 19.18 7.60 10.15
N ASP A 85 20.10 6.78 9.66
CA ASP A 85 20.39 6.68 8.22
C ASP A 85 19.30 5.94 7.43
N ALA A 86 18.41 5.21 8.11
CA ALA A 86 17.36 4.41 7.48
C ALA A 86 16.12 5.22 7.05
N TYR A 87 15.96 6.44 7.56
CA TYR A 87 14.78 7.28 7.33
C TYR A 87 15.19 8.74 7.15
N GLY A 88 14.26 9.59 6.71
CA GLY A 88 14.55 11.00 6.45
C GLY A 88 14.79 11.28 4.97
N GLU A 89 15.16 12.52 4.67
CA GLU A 89 15.35 12.96 3.29
C GLU A 89 16.71 12.46 2.75
N GLU A 90 17.70 12.35 3.63
CA GLU A 90 19.03 11.78 3.39
C GLU A 90 18.99 10.31 2.95
N SER A 91 17.98 9.55 3.39
CA SER A 91 17.81 8.13 3.06
C SER A 91 17.09 7.91 1.72
N LEU A 92 16.68 8.97 1.02
CA LEU A 92 16.02 8.85 -0.28
C LEU A 92 17.04 8.60 -1.38
N GLU A 93 16.77 7.58 -2.20
CA GLU A 93 17.61 7.20 -3.31
C GLU A 93 16.85 7.19 -4.65
N GLY A 94 17.60 7.28 -5.74
CA GLY A 94 17.07 7.15 -7.10
C GLY A 94 15.90 8.10 -7.41
N GLY A 95 14.81 7.53 -7.95
CA GLY A 95 13.63 8.28 -8.35
C GLY A 95 12.96 9.04 -7.21
N TYR A 96 13.03 8.55 -5.96
CA TYR A 96 12.42 9.22 -4.82
C TYR A 96 13.16 10.51 -4.45
N LYS A 97 14.49 10.50 -4.50
CA LYS A 97 15.30 11.71 -4.31
C LYS A 97 15.00 12.75 -5.38
N GLN A 98 14.94 12.32 -6.65
CA GLN A 98 14.62 13.23 -7.75
C GLN A 98 13.19 13.80 -7.64
N PHE A 99 12.22 12.96 -7.26
CA PHE A 99 10.85 13.41 -7.00
C PHE A 99 10.82 14.47 -5.90
N ARG A 100 11.52 14.25 -4.78
CA ARG A 100 11.58 15.19 -3.68
C ARG A 100 12.15 16.55 -4.10
N GLU A 101 13.23 16.56 -4.89
CA GLU A 101 13.82 17.79 -5.44
C GLU A 101 12.88 18.49 -6.41
N ASP A 102 12.27 17.75 -7.34
CA ASP A 102 11.36 18.29 -8.36
C ASP A 102 10.16 19.05 -7.75
N ILE A 103 9.73 18.69 -6.53
CA ILE A 103 8.53 19.26 -5.88
C ILE A 103 8.79 20.39 -4.88
N ARG A 104 10.06 20.72 -4.54
CA ARG A 104 10.41 21.73 -3.52
C ARG A 104 9.78 23.11 -3.77
N GLY A 105 9.62 23.51 -5.04
CA GLY A 105 9.00 24.78 -5.43
C GLY A 105 7.49 24.72 -5.64
N ILE A 106 6.88 23.54 -5.48
CA ILE A 106 5.47 23.29 -5.76
C ILE A 106 4.71 23.12 -4.45
N VAL A 107 5.27 22.33 -3.54
CA VAL A 107 4.69 22.07 -2.23
C VAL A 107 5.69 22.55 -1.17
N PRO A 108 5.30 23.44 -0.24
CA PRO A 108 6.15 23.84 0.87
C PRO A 108 6.59 22.65 1.70
N ASP A 109 7.83 22.67 2.19
CA ASP A 109 8.42 21.59 3.00
C ASP A 109 7.61 21.24 4.26
N SER A 110 6.83 22.19 4.80
CA SER A 110 5.92 21.93 5.93
C SER A 110 4.80 20.92 5.62
N ARG A 111 4.57 20.60 4.34
CA ARG A 111 3.59 19.63 3.85
C ARG A 111 4.22 18.39 3.21
N VAL A 112 5.54 18.25 3.24
CA VAL A 112 6.27 17.08 2.76
C VAL A 112 6.96 16.41 3.94
N PHE A 113 6.70 15.12 4.16
CA PHE A 113 7.24 14.37 5.29
C PHE A 113 8.03 13.16 4.82
N THR A 114 9.25 13.05 5.32
CA THR A 114 10.18 11.94 5.10
C THR A 114 10.71 11.40 6.42
N ASP A 115 10.46 12.09 7.53
CA ASP A 115 10.90 11.67 8.86
C ASP A 115 10.16 10.42 9.34
N PRO A 116 10.84 9.54 10.09
CA PRO A 116 10.30 8.27 10.51
C PRO A 116 9.01 8.35 11.33
N VAL A 117 8.84 9.41 12.14
CA VAL A 117 7.66 9.53 13.00
C VAL A 117 6.41 9.77 12.16
N ARG A 118 6.45 10.75 11.24
CA ARG A 118 5.30 11.07 10.40
C ARG A 118 5.05 9.97 9.35
N THR A 119 6.08 9.43 8.71
CA THR A 119 5.90 8.35 7.74
C THR A 119 5.31 7.10 8.39
N LEU A 120 5.78 6.73 9.59
CA LEU A 120 5.19 5.62 10.36
C LEU A 120 3.72 5.88 10.72
N ALA A 121 3.38 7.10 11.16
CA ALA A 121 2.01 7.47 11.53
C ALA A 121 1.04 7.42 10.33
N TYR A 122 1.51 7.72 9.12
CA TYR A 122 0.71 7.63 7.90
C TYR A 122 0.73 6.23 7.25
N GLY A 123 1.53 5.30 7.78
CA GLY A 123 1.67 3.96 7.23
C GLY A 123 0.55 2.98 7.56
N THR A 124 -0.47 3.41 8.31
CA THR A 124 -1.66 2.62 8.64
C THR A 124 -2.93 3.28 8.13
N ASP A 125 -3.91 2.47 7.74
CA ASP A 125 -5.32 2.85 7.61
C ASP A 125 -6.13 2.17 8.73
N ALA A 126 -7.46 2.01 8.58
CA ALA A 126 -8.28 1.32 9.58
C ALA A 126 -8.12 -0.21 9.55
N SER A 127 -7.30 -0.75 8.66
CA SER A 127 -7.01 -2.18 8.58
C SER A 127 -5.93 -2.60 9.58
N PHE A 128 -5.65 -3.91 9.61
CA PHE A 128 -4.53 -4.47 10.35
C PHE A 128 -3.19 -4.34 9.62
N TYR A 129 -3.18 -3.87 8.37
CA TYR A 129 -1.98 -3.78 7.55
C TYR A 129 -1.19 -2.49 7.80
N ARG A 130 0.12 -2.55 7.54
CA ARG A 130 1.00 -1.40 7.62
C ARG A 130 2.06 -1.44 6.53
N LEU A 131 2.23 -0.31 5.85
CA LEU A 131 3.33 -0.04 4.91
C LEU A 131 3.83 1.37 5.19
N VAL A 132 5.13 1.55 5.41
CA VAL A 132 5.70 2.85 5.77
C VAL A 132 6.11 3.59 4.48
N PRO A 133 5.43 4.69 4.10
CA PRO A 133 5.77 5.44 2.90
C PRO A 133 7.15 6.08 3.01
N LYS A 134 7.87 6.16 1.89
CA LYS A 134 9.13 6.92 1.79
C LYS A 134 8.90 8.43 1.86
N ILE A 135 7.81 8.89 1.25
CA ILE A 135 7.45 10.32 1.20
C ILE A 135 5.94 10.44 1.41
N VAL A 136 5.53 11.34 2.29
CA VAL A 136 4.13 11.75 2.45
C VAL A 136 3.99 13.20 2.00
N VAL A 137 3.04 13.48 1.11
CA VAL A 137 2.74 14.84 0.67
C VAL A 137 1.30 15.17 1.03
N LYS A 138 1.09 16.23 1.81
CA LYS A 138 -0.24 16.81 2.06
C LYS A 138 -0.61 17.75 0.93
N VAL A 139 -1.48 17.30 0.02
CA VAL A 139 -1.86 18.04 -1.19
C VAL A 139 -2.97 19.05 -0.87
N HIS A 140 -2.79 20.29 -1.31
CA HIS A 140 -3.71 21.39 -1.00
C HIS A 140 -4.82 21.56 -2.03
N ASP A 141 -4.49 21.40 -3.32
CA ASP A 141 -5.40 21.64 -4.44
C ASP A 141 -5.10 20.74 -5.66
N GLU A 142 -5.97 20.84 -6.67
CA GLU A 142 -5.89 20.06 -7.90
C GLU A 142 -4.63 20.39 -8.72
N ALA A 143 -4.18 21.65 -8.72
CA ALA A 143 -3.04 22.07 -9.51
C ALA A 143 -1.74 21.44 -8.98
N GLU A 144 -1.57 21.35 -7.66
CA GLU A 144 -0.50 20.59 -7.03
C GLU A 144 -0.60 19.11 -7.38
N MET A 145 -1.80 18.52 -7.28
CA MET A 145 -2.01 17.09 -7.56
C MET A 145 -1.57 16.71 -8.97
N ILE A 146 -1.94 17.50 -9.98
CA ILE A 146 -1.56 17.28 -11.37
C ILE A 146 -0.03 17.26 -11.51
N LYS A 147 0.67 18.25 -10.94
CA LYS A 147 2.13 18.33 -11.01
C LYS A 147 2.79 17.16 -10.29
N LEU A 148 2.31 16.80 -9.09
CA LEU A 148 2.84 15.69 -8.30
C LEU A 148 2.75 14.37 -9.07
N VAL A 149 1.62 14.08 -9.70
CA VAL A 149 1.45 12.86 -10.51
C VAL A 149 2.38 12.85 -11.72
N GLN A 150 2.57 14.00 -12.39
CA GLN A 150 3.51 14.13 -13.52
C GLN A 150 4.96 13.84 -13.10
N TYR A 151 5.43 14.42 -11.99
CA TYR A 151 6.77 14.16 -11.48
C TYR A 151 6.94 12.72 -10.98
N ALA A 152 5.92 12.16 -10.36
CA ALA A 152 5.95 10.76 -9.94
C ALA A 152 6.09 9.81 -11.13
N ALA A 153 5.36 10.07 -12.22
CA ALA A 153 5.46 9.31 -13.46
C ALA A 153 6.84 9.46 -14.12
N LYS A 154 7.35 10.70 -14.22
CA LYS A 154 8.71 11.00 -14.73
C LYS A 154 9.78 10.23 -13.97
N ASN A 155 9.68 10.18 -12.65
CA ASN A 155 10.68 9.57 -11.77
C ASN A 155 10.42 8.08 -11.48
N LYS A 156 9.37 7.49 -12.07
CA LYS A 156 8.98 6.07 -11.88
C LYS A 156 8.75 5.71 -10.41
N THR A 157 8.18 6.64 -9.65
CA THR A 157 7.86 6.46 -8.24
C THR A 157 6.35 6.27 -8.08
N PRO A 158 5.87 5.08 -7.68
CA PRO A 158 4.44 4.85 -7.45
C PRO A 158 3.83 5.83 -6.44
N VAL A 159 2.55 6.15 -6.62
CA VAL A 159 1.80 7.01 -5.70
C VAL A 159 0.51 6.33 -5.25
N THR A 160 0.15 6.53 -3.99
CA THR A 160 -1.17 6.15 -3.44
C THR A 160 -1.88 7.39 -2.93
N PHE A 161 -3.15 7.56 -3.29
CA PHE A 161 -3.98 8.65 -2.78
C PHE A 161 -4.69 8.25 -1.48
N ARG A 162 -4.76 9.19 -0.53
CA ARG A 162 -5.49 8.98 0.73
C ARG A 162 -6.32 10.19 1.12
N ALA A 163 -7.63 9.99 1.25
CA ALA A 163 -8.54 10.93 1.91
C ALA A 163 -8.63 10.61 3.41
N GLY A 164 -9.75 10.05 3.88
CA GLY A 164 -9.93 9.65 5.28
C GLY A 164 -9.06 8.46 5.71
N GLY A 165 -8.81 7.51 4.79
CA GLY A 165 -8.04 6.30 5.11
C GLY A 165 -8.73 5.38 6.11
N THR A 166 -10.05 5.25 6.02
CA THR A 166 -10.88 4.36 6.86
C THR A 166 -11.04 2.97 6.25
N SER A 167 -10.19 2.61 5.29
CA SER A 167 -10.29 1.30 4.65
C SER A 167 -9.84 0.19 5.60
N LEU A 168 -10.50 -0.96 5.50
CA LEU A 168 -10.20 -2.15 6.31
C LEU A 168 -9.33 -3.19 5.58
N SER A 169 -8.90 -2.90 4.35
CA SER A 169 -8.14 -3.87 3.51
C SER A 169 -6.81 -3.33 2.97
N GLY A 170 -6.31 -2.20 3.45
CA GLY A 170 -4.98 -1.70 3.09
C GLY A 170 -4.90 -0.92 1.78
N GLN A 171 -6.01 -0.48 1.18
CA GLN A 171 -5.98 0.28 -0.08
C GLN A 171 -5.42 1.70 0.08
N ALA A 172 -5.41 2.25 1.30
CA ALA A 172 -5.02 3.63 1.56
C ALA A 172 -3.59 3.77 2.11
N ILE A 173 -2.78 2.72 2.03
CA ILE A 173 -1.39 2.68 2.50
C ILE A 173 -0.43 2.32 1.37
N THR A 174 0.86 2.63 1.55
CA THR A 174 1.92 2.37 0.57
C THR A 174 3.29 2.42 1.24
N ASP A 175 4.27 1.73 0.68
CA ASP A 175 5.69 1.85 1.02
C ASP A 175 6.43 2.85 0.10
N SER A 176 5.70 3.52 -0.78
CA SER A 176 6.19 4.46 -1.78
C SER A 176 5.79 5.91 -1.42
N ILE A 177 5.23 6.68 -2.36
CA ILE A 177 4.76 8.06 -2.10
C ILE A 177 3.26 8.04 -1.73
N LEU A 178 2.93 8.60 -0.56
CA LEU A 178 1.55 8.80 -0.13
C LEU A 178 1.11 10.25 -0.39
N LEU A 179 0.14 10.44 -1.28
CA LEU A 179 -0.50 11.72 -1.54
C LEU A 179 -1.76 11.84 -0.69
N LYS A 180 -1.63 12.52 0.45
CA LYS A 180 -2.73 12.73 1.40
C LYS A 180 -3.52 13.99 1.05
N LEU A 181 -4.82 13.85 0.87
CA LEU A 181 -5.77 14.94 0.70
C LEU A 181 -6.06 15.57 2.08
N GLY A 182 -5.96 16.89 2.15
CA GLY A 182 -6.23 17.68 3.35
C GLY A 182 -7.71 18.07 3.47
N HIS A 183 -8.07 18.77 4.55
CA HIS A 183 -9.42 19.34 4.74
C HIS A 183 -9.63 20.69 4.02
N THR A 184 -8.66 21.12 3.23
CA THR A 184 -8.70 22.41 2.51
C THR A 184 -9.55 22.37 1.24
N TRP A 185 -9.87 21.16 0.79
CA TRP A 185 -10.72 20.84 -0.33
C TRP A 185 -12.18 21.07 0.08
N ARG A 186 -12.80 22.17 -0.39
CA ARG A 186 -14.14 22.63 0.06
C ARG A 186 -15.04 23.11 -1.07
N TYR A 187 -14.57 23.10 -2.32
CA TYR A 187 -15.40 23.48 -3.45
C TYR A 187 -16.56 22.50 -3.59
N ARG A 188 -17.75 23.06 -3.78
CA ARG A 188 -18.98 22.32 -4.04
C ARG A 188 -19.89 23.13 -4.95
N LYS A 189 -20.56 22.46 -5.88
CA LYS A 189 -21.53 23.07 -6.78
C LYS A 189 -22.73 22.16 -6.97
N ILE A 190 -23.92 22.70 -6.73
CA ILE A 190 -25.19 22.01 -6.93
C ILE A 190 -25.70 22.33 -8.35
N TRP A 191 -26.22 21.32 -9.04
CA TRP A 191 -26.75 21.42 -10.38
C TRP A 191 -28.21 20.95 -10.42
N GLU A 192 -28.95 21.43 -11.43
CA GLU A 192 -30.33 21.02 -11.72
C GLU A 192 -31.22 20.93 -10.47
N GLU A 193 -31.28 22.02 -9.70
CA GLU A 193 -32.12 22.12 -8.50
C GLU A 193 -31.88 21.02 -7.44
N GLY A 194 -30.66 20.46 -7.40
CA GLY A 194 -30.28 19.47 -6.38
C GLY A 194 -30.15 18.04 -6.89
N LYS A 195 -30.36 17.77 -8.19
CA LYS A 195 -30.19 16.42 -8.74
C LYS A 195 -28.74 15.96 -8.79
N TYR A 196 -27.79 16.89 -8.92
CA TYR A 196 -26.37 16.57 -8.94
C TYR A 196 -25.57 17.54 -8.09
N ILE A 197 -24.44 17.04 -7.58
CA ILE A 197 -23.44 17.84 -6.89
C ILE A 197 -22.04 17.48 -7.39
N THR A 198 -21.22 18.50 -7.65
CA THR A 198 -19.78 18.35 -7.77
C THR A 198 -19.16 18.74 -6.45
N VAL A 199 -18.29 17.89 -5.90
CA VAL A 199 -17.56 18.13 -4.65
C VAL A 199 -16.09 17.82 -4.84
N GLU A 200 -15.24 18.55 -4.15
CA GLU A 200 -13.85 18.16 -3.95
C GLU A 200 -13.73 17.00 -2.94
N PRO A 201 -12.63 16.24 -2.97
CA PRO A 201 -12.47 15.08 -2.11
C PRO A 201 -12.15 15.45 -0.65
N GLY A 202 -12.77 14.74 0.30
CA GLY A 202 -12.56 14.91 1.74
C GLY A 202 -13.85 15.21 2.48
#